data_AF-A0A0C9YDP9-F1
#
_entry.id   AF-A0A0C9YDP9-F1
#
_cell.length_a   1.000
_cell.length_b   1.000
_cell.length_c   1.000
_cell.angle_alpha   90.00
_cell.angle_beta   90.00
_cell.angle_gamma   90.00
#
_symmetry.space_group_name_H-M   'P 1'
#
loop_
_entity.id
_entity.type
_entity.pdbx_description
1 polymer ?
#
loop_
_entity_poly.entity_id
_entity_poly.type
_entity_poly.pdbx_seq_one_letter_code
_entity_poly.pdbx_strand_id
1 'polypeptide(L)'
;MLDSFHPDVGYYNGLLSNVGDPAVYGSVPVPRGHSSGYLATPDNQNISLDALTTVRHTFSQAALPPYINKYSSAVAWGYSGTFYDTHIFYQIEESNGTIHDAAYLGRAIPVPGSTNTFDSTSVTYAVTDDAALYQLSVNPVQGTINATMPGCSATNNISWAFDFVTASSLANFTDLGGGVTKYYSVNGSTTGPFNGSAKTGIVAGVFQLYQAPTNQST
;
A
#
# COMPACT_ATOMS: atom_id res chain seq x y z
N MET A 1 -1.28 15.52 -14.72
CA MET A 1 -0.20 15.84 -13.77
C MET A 1 -0.62 17.13 -13.07
N LEU A 2 -1.23 16.99 -11.89
CA LEU A 2 -1.65 18.02 -10.93
C LEU A 2 -1.51 17.27 -9.60
N ASP A 3 -0.46 17.36 -8.79
CA ASP A 3 0.35 18.50 -8.37
C ASP A 3 -0.49 19.72 -7.99
N SER A 4 -1.26 19.52 -6.93
CA SER A 4 -1.80 20.57 -6.09
C SER A 4 -1.83 20.00 -4.69
N PHE A 5 -0.76 20.27 -3.94
CA PHE A 5 -0.72 20.05 -2.49
C PHE A 5 -1.94 20.74 -1.89
N HIS A 6 -2.92 19.91 -1.51
CA HIS A 6 -4.13 20.35 -0.82
C HIS A 6 -3.73 21.06 0.48
N PRO A 7 -4.37 22.18 0.89
CA PRO A 7 -4.00 22.89 2.12
C PRO A 7 -4.09 22.01 3.39
N ASP A 8 -4.81 20.89 3.33
CA ASP A 8 -4.90 19.86 4.37
C ASP A 8 -3.97 18.65 4.11
N VAL A 9 -2.73 18.90 3.66
CA VAL A 9 -1.72 17.87 3.36
C VAL A 9 -1.50 16.87 4.50
N GLY A 10 -1.74 17.24 5.77
CA GLY A 10 -1.67 16.31 6.91
C GLY A 10 -2.66 15.14 6.82
N TYR A 11 -3.82 15.33 6.19
CA TYR A 11 -4.86 14.30 6.03
C TYR A 11 -4.72 13.50 4.72
N TYR A 12 -4.09 14.08 3.69
CA TYR A 12 -3.97 13.45 2.37
C TYR A 12 -2.60 12.81 2.08
N ASN A 13 -1.56 13.16 2.85
CA ASN A 13 -0.21 12.59 2.73
C ASN A 13 0.15 11.59 3.83
N GLY A 14 -0.87 10.96 4.46
CA GLY A 14 -0.68 9.86 5.39
C GLY A 14 0.27 10.24 6.52
N LEU A 15 -0.13 11.22 7.34
CA LEU A 15 0.52 11.42 8.64
C LEU A 15 0.40 10.10 9.41
N LEU A 16 1.50 9.36 9.49
CA LEU A 16 1.51 8.07 10.16
C LEU A 16 1.63 8.26 11.68
N SER A 17 2.39 9.27 12.14
CA SER A 17 2.42 9.67 13.56
C SER A 17 2.85 11.13 13.70
N ASN A 18 2.23 11.85 14.64
CA ASN A 18 2.60 13.19 15.11
C ASN A 18 3.04 13.23 16.58
N VAL A 19 3.26 12.07 17.20
CA VAL A 19 3.49 11.94 18.66
C VAL A 19 4.90 12.40 19.06
N GLY A 20 5.84 12.49 18.11
CA GLY A 20 7.20 12.97 18.36
C GLY A 20 7.74 13.87 17.25
N ASP A 21 8.85 14.55 17.55
CA ASP A 21 9.73 15.19 16.56
C ASP A 21 10.84 14.19 16.20
N PRO A 22 10.93 13.74 14.93
CA PRO A 22 10.14 14.18 13.79
C PRO A 22 8.90 13.34 13.50
N ALA A 23 7.87 14.01 12.97
CA ALA A 23 6.66 13.36 12.47
C ALA A 23 6.97 12.46 11.25
N VAL A 24 6.18 11.39 11.11
CA VAL A 24 6.33 10.39 10.05
C VAL A 24 5.21 10.54 9.03
N TYR A 25 5.56 10.55 7.74
CA TYR A 25 4.63 10.72 6.64
C TYR A 25 4.80 9.63 5.58
N GLY A 26 3.68 9.11 5.07
CA GLY A 26 3.63 8.17 3.97
C GLY A 26 2.69 8.66 2.89
N SER A 27 3.21 8.98 1.71
CA SER A 27 2.44 9.48 0.57
C SER A 27 2.56 8.57 -0.66
N VAL A 28 1.56 8.63 -1.52
CA VAL A 28 1.55 7.91 -2.81
C VAL A 28 1.35 8.93 -3.93
N PRO A 29 2.45 9.50 -4.47
CA PRO A 29 2.35 10.55 -5.49
C PRO A 29 1.79 10.03 -6.82
N VAL A 30 2.01 8.74 -7.12
CA VAL A 30 1.47 8.08 -8.31
C VAL A 30 1.06 6.65 -7.95
N PRO A 31 -0.25 6.38 -7.78
CA PRO A 31 -0.71 5.04 -7.39
C PRO A 31 -0.49 4.01 -8.50
N ARG A 32 -0.31 4.45 -9.76
CA ARG A 32 -0.17 3.57 -10.92
C ARG A 32 0.59 4.21 -12.08
N GLY A 33 1.61 3.51 -12.56
CA GLY A 33 2.29 3.68 -13.84
C GLY A 33 2.37 2.35 -14.57
N HIS A 34 2.78 2.38 -15.83
CA HIS A 34 3.20 1.19 -16.56
C HIS A 34 4.65 1.44 -16.97
N SER A 35 5.54 0.52 -16.61
CA SER A 35 6.96 0.66 -16.88
C SER A 35 7.43 -0.53 -17.69
N SER A 36 8.15 -0.22 -18.76
CA SER A 36 8.82 -1.20 -19.61
C SER A 36 10.32 -0.87 -19.66
N GLY A 37 11.15 -1.89 -19.86
CA GLY A 37 12.60 -1.73 -19.91
C GLY A 37 13.33 -3.05 -19.69
N TYR A 38 14.55 -2.96 -19.15
CA TYR A 38 15.32 -4.13 -18.77
C TYR A 38 16.11 -3.88 -17.48
N LEU A 39 16.24 -4.92 -16.65
CA LEU A 39 17.20 -4.97 -15.56
C LEU A 39 18.46 -5.67 -16.07
N ALA A 40 19.58 -4.94 -16.10
CA ALA A 40 20.89 -5.52 -16.35
C ALA A 40 21.43 -6.10 -15.03
N THR A 41 21.66 -7.40 -15.01
CA THR A 41 22.24 -8.09 -13.85
C THR A 41 23.77 -8.01 -13.87
N PRO A 42 24.47 -8.24 -12.74
CA PRO A 42 25.94 -8.21 -12.68
C PRO A 42 26.64 -9.20 -13.62
N ASP A 43 25.96 -10.27 -14.03
CA ASP A 43 26.42 -11.25 -15.01
C ASP A 43 26.02 -10.92 -16.47
N ASN A 44 25.62 -9.66 -16.72
CA ASN A 44 25.23 -9.12 -18.03
C ASN A 44 24.00 -9.80 -18.65
N GLN A 45 23.09 -10.37 -17.85
CA GLN A 45 21.78 -10.77 -18.34
C GLN A 45 20.86 -9.55 -18.37
N ASN A 46 20.06 -9.44 -19.43
CA ASN A 46 19.00 -8.43 -19.52
C ASN A 46 17.66 -9.09 -19.25
N ILE A 47 17.08 -8.80 -18.08
CA ILE A 47 15.73 -9.23 -17.72
C ILE A 47 14.76 -8.18 -18.23
N SER A 48 13.98 -8.50 -19.26
CA SER A 48 12.96 -7.58 -19.78
C SER A 48 11.86 -7.37 -18.73
N LEU A 49 11.47 -6.12 -18.53
CA LEU A 49 10.37 -5.71 -17.68
C LEU A 49 9.25 -5.15 -18.54
N ASP A 50 8.03 -5.60 -18.27
CA ASP A 50 6.80 -5.03 -18.79
C ASP A 50 5.71 -5.22 -17.73
N ALA A 51 5.49 -4.19 -16.92
CA ALA A 51 4.69 -4.34 -15.70
C ALA A 51 4.00 -3.06 -15.26
N LEU A 52 2.91 -3.22 -14.51
CA LEU A 52 2.34 -2.16 -13.70
C LEU A 52 3.29 -1.79 -12.57
N THR A 53 3.41 -0.49 -12.33
CA THR A 53 4.29 0.08 -11.31
C THR A 53 3.52 1.02 -10.39
N THR A 54 4.01 1.16 -9.18
CA THR A 54 3.50 2.10 -8.18
C THR A 54 4.69 2.83 -7.59
N VAL A 55 4.57 4.15 -7.41
CA VAL A 55 5.61 4.94 -6.74
C VAL A 55 5.13 5.25 -5.33
N ARG A 56 5.89 4.74 -4.36
CA ARG A 56 5.69 5.04 -2.95
C ARG A 56 6.72 6.06 -2.50
N HIS A 57 6.26 7.09 -1.80
CA HIS A 57 7.13 8.11 -1.24
C HIS A 57 6.91 8.22 0.28
N THR A 58 7.90 7.75 1.03
CA THR A 58 7.94 7.82 2.50
C THR A 58 9.08 8.73 2.90
N PHE A 59 8.81 9.66 3.82
CA PHE A 59 9.82 10.57 4.32
C PHE A 59 9.65 10.79 5.83
N SER A 60 10.78 11.06 6.48
CA SER A 60 10.88 11.44 7.89
C SER A 60 11.94 12.52 7.98
N GLN A 61 11.82 13.45 8.92
CA GLN A 61 12.80 14.54 9.06
C GLN A 61 14.12 14.05 9.71
N ALA A 62 14.12 12.84 10.28
CA ALA A 62 15.29 12.10 10.75
C ALA A 62 15.19 10.62 10.41
N ALA A 63 16.16 9.80 10.83
CA ALA A 63 16.02 8.34 10.83
C ALA A 63 14.71 7.92 11.51
N LEU A 64 14.21 6.72 11.21
CA LEU A 64 12.95 6.21 11.76
C LEU A 64 12.92 6.47 13.28
N PRO A 65 11.96 7.25 13.80
CA PRO A 65 12.03 7.69 15.19
C PRO A 65 12.11 6.51 16.16
N PRO A 66 12.85 6.64 17.28
CA PRO A 66 13.10 5.53 18.21
C PRO A 66 11.81 5.02 18.88
N TYR A 67 10.74 5.82 18.85
CA TYR A 67 9.43 5.43 19.36
C TYR A 67 8.65 4.52 18.40
N ILE A 68 9.13 4.26 17.18
CA ILE A 68 8.49 3.34 16.23
C ILE A 68 9.09 1.93 16.38
N ASN A 69 8.29 0.98 16.86
CA ASN A 69 8.70 -0.40 17.06
C ASN A 69 8.52 -1.25 15.81
N LYS A 70 7.44 -1.01 15.06
CA LYS A 70 7.13 -1.76 13.84
C LYS A 70 6.61 -0.84 12.76
N TYR A 71 6.92 -1.21 11.52
CA TYR A 71 6.35 -0.60 10.33
C TYR A 71 5.97 -1.72 9.36
N SER A 72 4.72 -1.74 8.92
CA SER A 72 4.23 -2.67 7.91
C SER A 72 3.68 -1.89 6.75
N SER A 73 3.88 -2.40 5.54
CA SER A 73 3.26 -1.83 4.36
C SER A 73 3.04 -2.89 3.30
N ALA A 74 1.93 -2.87 2.58
CA ALA A 74 1.81 -3.64 1.34
C ALA A 74 1.50 -2.74 0.17
N VAL A 75 1.89 -3.22 -1.00
CA VAL A 75 1.36 -2.80 -2.29
C VAL A 75 0.73 -4.03 -2.92
N ALA A 76 -0.57 -3.99 -3.11
CA ALA A 76 -1.36 -5.05 -3.71
C ALA A 76 -2.07 -4.53 -4.95
N TRP A 77 -2.06 -5.31 -6.01
CA TRP A 77 -2.81 -5.03 -7.23
C TRP A 77 -3.94 -6.05 -7.35
N GLY A 78 -5.16 -5.55 -7.41
CA GLY A 78 -6.35 -6.30 -7.77
C GLY A 78 -6.63 -6.21 -9.26
N TYR A 79 -6.80 -7.35 -9.89
CA TYR A 79 -7.04 -7.49 -11.32
C TYR A 79 -8.39 -8.12 -11.55
N SER A 80 -9.27 -7.41 -12.25
CA SER A 80 -10.39 -8.03 -12.96
C SER A 80 -10.22 -7.76 -14.46
N GLY A 81 -10.89 -8.55 -15.31
CA GLY A 81 -10.95 -8.23 -16.74
C GLY A 81 -11.59 -6.86 -17.06
N THR A 82 -12.08 -6.14 -16.05
CA THR A 82 -12.83 -4.87 -16.19
C THR A 82 -12.20 -3.68 -15.48
N PHE A 83 -11.30 -3.89 -14.52
CA PHE A 83 -10.62 -2.84 -13.77
C PHE A 83 -9.33 -3.36 -13.14
N TYR A 84 -8.44 -2.42 -12.85
CA TYR A 84 -7.22 -2.62 -12.09
C TYR A 84 -7.31 -1.76 -10.83
N ASP A 85 -7.23 -2.39 -9.67
CA ASP A 85 -7.21 -1.75 -8.37
C ASP A 85 -5.80 -1.84 -7.78
N THR A 86 -5.34 -0.75 -7.16
CA THR A 86 -4.08 -0.70 -6.42
C THR A 86 -4.47 -0.37 -5.00
N HIS A 87 -4.13 -1.24 -4.08
CA HIS A 87 -4.31 -1.03 -2.66
C HIS A 87 -2.93 -0.93 -2.00
N ILE A 88 -2.69 0.17 -1.31
CA ILE A 88 -1.48 0.40 -0.54
C ILE A 88 -1.92 0.68 0.88
N PHE A 89 -1.29 0.03 1.85
CA PHE A 89 -1.50 0.38 3.24
C PHE A 89 -0.18 0.51 3.98
N TYR A 90 -0.26 1.22 5.09
CA TYR A 90 0.78 1.45 6.07
C TYR A 90 0.20 1.17 7.44
N GLN A 91 0.99 0.52 8.28
CA GLN A 91 0.72 0.39 9.70
C GLN A 91 2.00 0.70 10.45
N ILE A 92 1.91 1.52 11.47
CA ILE A 92 3.00 1.70 12.43
C ILE A 92 2.53 1.27 13.82
N GLU A 93 3.46 0.74 14.60
CA GLU A 93 3.27 0.47 16.02
C GLU A 93 4.27 1.30 16.81
N GLU A 94 3.75 2.15 17.68
CA GLU A 94 4.54 2.98 18.59
C GLU A 94 5.02 2.15 19.81
N SER A 95 6.01 2.68 20.52
CA SER A 95 6.61 2.05 21.71
C SER A 95 5.65 1.88 22.88
N ASN A 96 4.61 2.69 22.93
CA ASN A 96 3.50 2.61 23.89
C ASN A 96 2.44 1.55 23.50
N GLY A 97 2.57 0.90 22.34
CA GLY A 97 1.61 -0.07 21.81
C GLY A 97 0.48 0.54 20.97
N THR A 98 0.46 1.85 20.75
CA THR A 98 -0.49 2.53 19.86
C THR A 98 -0.22 2.11 18.42
N ILE A 99 -1.29 1.85 17.67
CA ILE A 99 -1.23 1.48 16.26
C ILE A 99 -1.85 2.61 15.44
N HIS A 100 -1.17 3.00 14.37
CA HIS A 100 -1.72 3.91 13.37
C HIS A 100 -1.74 3.24 12.00
N ASP A 101 -2.83 3.46 11.28
CA ASP A 101 -3.09 2.87 9.98
C ASP A 101 -3.37 3.95 8.94
N ALA A 102 -2.79 3.77 7.75
CA ALA A 102 -3.14 4.55 6.59
C ALA A 102 -3.34 3.65 5.38
N ALA A 103 -4.30 3.98 4.53
CA ALA A 103 -4.54 3.25 3.30
C ALA A 103 -4.87 4.15 2.13
N TYR A 104 -4.46 3.69 0.95
CA TYR A 104 -4.62 4.34 -0.34
C TYR A 104 -5.20 3.35 -1.33
N LEU A 105 -6.23 3.80 -2.01
CA LEU A 105 -6.93 3.00 -3.00
C LEU A 105 -7.04 3.76 -4.32
N GLY A 106 -6.48 3.17 -5.39
CA GLY A 106 -6.57 3.70 -6.73
C GLY A 106 -7.19 2.71 -7.71
N ARG A 107 -8.12 3.16 -8.56
CA ARG A 107 -8.71 2.37 -9.64
C ARG A 107 -8.31 2.89 -11.01
N ALA A 108 -8.14 1.98 -11.96
CA ALA A 108 -8.04 2.29 -13.37
C ALA A 108 -8.92 1.36 -14.19
N ILE A 109 -9.53 1.92 -15.22
CA ILE A 109 -10.33 1.17 -16.19
C ILE A 109 -9.50 1.04 -17.46
N PRO A 110 -9.14 -0.18 -17.88
CA PRO A 110 -8.33 -0.38 -19.08
C PRO A 110 -9.13 -0.03 -20.33
N VAL A 111 -8.44 0.49 -21.34
CA VAL A 111 -8.99 0.53 -22.70
C VAL A 111 -9.20 -0.91 -23.16
N PRO A 112 -10.37 -1.28 -23.73
CA PRO A 112 -10.60 -2.63 -24.24
C PRO A 112 -9.48 -3.10 -25.18
N GLY A 113 -8.90 -4.27 -24.90
CA GLY A 113 -7.81 -4.85 -25.69
C GLY A 113 -6.41 -4.30 -25.39
N SER A 114 -6.27 -3.41 -24.40
CA SER A 114 -4.98 -2.86 -23.97
C SER A 114 -4.78 -3.05 -22.46
N THR A 115 -3.57 -3.46 -22.07
CA THR A 115 -3.16 -3.63 -20.67
C THR A 115 -2.40 -2.43 -20.10
N ASN A 116 -1.97 -1.51 -20.97
CA ASN A 116 -1.08 -0.39 -20.63
C ASN A 116 -1.71 1.00 -20.84
N THR A 117 -2.86 1.06 -21.50
CA THR A 117 -3.65 2.27 -21.74
C THR A 117 -4.95 2.20 -20.94
N PHE A 118 -5.32 3.30 -20.29
CA PHE A 118 -6.48 3.38 -19.41
C PHE A 118 -7.40 4.52 -19.85
N ASP A 119 -8.70 4.24 -19.92
CA ASP A 119 -9.74 5.24 -20.21
C ASP A 119 -9.96 6.19 -19.02
N SER A 120 -9.73 5.69 -17.81
CA SER A 120 -9.78 6.50 -16.59
C SER A 120 -8.84 5.98 -15.52
N THR A 121 -8.32 6.92 -14.73
CA THR A 121 -7.56 6.64 -13.51
C THR A 121 -8.06 7.59 -12.42
N SER A 122 -8.30 7.05 -11.22
CA SER A 122 -8.71 7.86 -10.07
C SER A 122 -8.13 7.26 -8.79
N VAL A 123 -7.58 8.12 -7.93
CA VAL A 123 -7.45 7.80 -6.50
C VAL A 123 -8.85 7.90 -5.93
N THR A 124 -9.39 6.78 -5.50
CA THR A 124 -10.75 6.75 -4.97
C THR A 124 -10.73 7.15 -3.50
N TYR A 125 -9.69 6.76 -2.72
CA TYR A 125 -9.64 7.01 -1.28
C TYR A 125 -8.21 7.07 -0.71
N ALA A 126 -7.99 7.99 0.24
CA ALA A 126 -6.86 8.03 1.16
C ALA A 126 -7.45 8.26 2.57
N VAL A 127 -7.13 7.39 3.53
CA VAL A 127 -7.68 7.43 4.90
C VAL A 127 -6.57 7.16 5.90
N THR A 128 -6.62 7.86 7.04
CA THR A 128 -5.71 7.66 8.18
C THR A 128 -6.53 7.60 9.46
N ASP A 129 -6.33 6.55 10.26
CA ASP A 129 -6.90 6.35 11.60
C ASP A 129 -8.43 6.56 11.74
N ASP A 130 -9.19 6.38 10.65
CA ASP A 130 -10.66 6.47 10.68
C ASP A 130 -11.29 5.10 10.44
N ALA A 131 -11.54 4.39 11.53
CA ALA A 131 -12.16 3.06 11.53
C ALA A 131 -13.61 3.05 11.00
N ALA A 132 -14.28 4.20 10.93
CA ALA A 132 -15.61 4.32 10.35
C ALA A 132 -15.56 4.34 8.81
N LEU A 133 -14.45 4.82 8.24
CA LEU A 133 -14.24 4.90 6.80
C LEU A 133 -13.38 3.76 6.26
N TYR A 134 -12.54 3.16 7.08
CA TYR A 134 -11.62 2.12 6.65
C TYR A 134 -11.22 1.19 7.80
N GLN A 135 -11.35 -0.12 7.59
CA GLN A 135 -10.91 -1.13 8.54
C GLN A 135 -9.73 -1.90 7.94
N LEU A 136 -8.64 -2.02 8.70
CA LEU A 136 -7.47 -2.84 8.36
C LEU A 136 -7.17 -3.80 9.51
N SER A 137 -6.92 -5.04 9.16
CA SER A 137 -6.44 -6.07 10.07
C SER A 137 -5.25 -6.76 9.44
N VAL A 138 -4.12 -6.73 10.13
CA VAL A 138 -2.88 -7.41 9.72
C VAL A 138 -2.57 -8.48 10.75
N ASN A 139 -2.57 -9.74 10.34
CA ASN A 139 -2.09 -10.84 11.15
C ASN A 139 -0.76 -11.34 10.59
N PRO A 140 0.38 -10.88 11.12
CA PRO A 140 1.69 -11.26 10.62
C PRO A 140 2.04 -12.73 10.93
N VAL A 141 1.39 -13.37 11.92
CA VAL A 141 1.63 -14.78 12.28
C VAL A 141 0.93 -15.71 11.30
N GLN A 142 -0.32 -15.40 10.98
CA GLN A 142 -1.11 -16.16 10.00
C GLN A 142 -0.81 -15.73 8.57
N GLY A 143 -0.11 -14.60 8.40
CA GLY A 143 0.18 -14.05 7.10
C GLY A 143 -1.06 -13.53 6.39
N THR A 144 -2.04 -13.00 7.12
CA THR A 144 -3.29 -12.49 6.52
C THR A 144 -3.36 -10.98 6.64
N ILE A 145 -3.90 -10.34 5.60
CA ILE A 145 -4.20 -8.92 5.60
C ILE A 145 -5.62 -8.78 5.07
N ASN A 146 -6.51 -8.23 5.89
CA ASN A 146 -7.90 -7.99 5.52
C ASN A 146 -8.18 -6.50 5.62
N ALA A 147 -8.79 -5.93 4.60
CA ALA A 147 -9.22 -4.55 4.64
C ALA A 147 -10.61 -4.38 4.05
N THR A 148 -11.41 -3.50 4.65
CA THR A 148 -12.71 -3.13 4.13
C THR A 148 -12.90 -1.62 4.17
N MET A 149 -13.66 -1.14 3.20
CA MET A 149 -14.01 0.27 3.11
C MET A 149 -15.49 0.35 2.76
N PRO A 150 -16.34 0.96 3.61
CA PRO A 150 -17.77 1.03 3.37
C PRO A 150 -18.13 1.73 2.06
N GLY A 151 -19.20 1.26 1.42
CA GLY A 151 -19.80 1.95 0.30
C GLY A 151 -20.44 3.29 0.71
N CYS A 152 -20.73 4.13 -0.27
CA CYS A 152 -21.42 5.40 -0.06
C CYS A 152 -22.83 5.34 -0.62
N SER A 153 -23.85 5.42 0.24
CA SER A 153 -25.26 5.34 -0.16
C SER A 153 -25.69 6.38 -1.21
N ALA A 154 -25.00 7.52 -1.30
CA ALA A 154 -25.27 8.57 -2.28
C ALA A 154 -24.78 8.26 -3.69
N THR A 155 -23.88 7.29 -3.88
CA THR A 155 -23.27 6.99 -5.19
C THR A 155 -23.37 5.50 -5.53
N ASN A 156 -22.73 4.64 -4.74
CA ASN A 156 -22.92 3.21 -4.75
C ASN A 156 -22.74 2.68 -3.32
N ASN A 157 -23.72 1.95 -2.81
CA ASN A 157 -23.68 1.41 -1.45
C ASN A 157 -22.96 0.05 -1.39
N ILE A 158 -21.94 -0.14 -2.22
CA ILE A 158 -21.18 -1.38 -2.32
C ILE A 158 -19.82 -1.15 -1.66
N SER A 159 -19.55 -1.90 -0.60
CA SER A 159 -18.27 -1.84 0.10
C SER A 159 -17.15 -2.43 -0.75
N TRP A 160 -15.96 -1.90 -0.56
CA TRP A 160 -14.75 -2.54 -1.05
C TRP A 160 -14.23 -3.50 0.02
N ALA A 161 -13.72 -4.64 -0.43
CA ALA A 161 -13.12 -5.65 0.42
C ALA A 161 -11.82 -6.14 -0.21
N PHE A 162 -10.84 -6.41 0.63
CA PHE A 162 -9.52 -6.89 0.27
C PHE A 162 -9.14 -8.00 1.23
N ASP A 163 -8.90 -9.19 0.69
CA ASP A 163 -8.52 -10.35 1.47
C ASP A 163 -7.23 -10.91 0.90
N PHE A 164 -6.13 -10.67 1.61
CA PHE A 164 -4.79 -11.08 1.18
C PHE A 164 -4.20 -12.12 2.11
N VAL A 165 -3.40 -13.00 1.53
CA VAL A 165 -2.57 -13.96 2.23
C VAL A 165 -1.14 -13.80 1.72
N THR A 166 -0.19 -13.66 2.63
CA THR A 166 1.24 -13.73 2.33
C THR A 166 1.57 -15.16 1.91
N ALA A 167 2.16 -15.31 0.73
CA ALA A 167 2.58 -16.59 0.21
C ALA A 167 4.07 -16.83 0.52
N SER A 168 4.96 -16.59 -0.43
CA SER A 168 6.39 -16.89 -0.30
C SER A 168 7.17 -15.70 0.25
N SER A 169 8.15 -15.97 1.12
CA SER A 169 9.20 -15.00 1.44
C SER A 169 10.03 -14.72 0.18
N LEU A 170 10.14 -13.45 -0.19
CA LEU A 170 10.89 -12.98 -1.35
C LEU A 170 12.31 -12.61 -0.96
N ALA A 171 12.47 -11.91 0.16
CA ALA A 171 13.76 -11.43 0.64
C ALA A 171 13.71 -11.07 2.12
N ASN A 172 14.88 -11.10 2.77
CA ASN A 172 15.08 -10.59 4.11
C ASN A 172 16.37 -9.75 4.13
N PHE A 173 16.32 -8.59 4.78
CA PHE A 173 17.44 -7.67 4.90
C PHE A 173 17.55 -7.16 6.34
N THR A 174 18.77 -7.17 6.88
CA THR A 174 19.09 -6.53 8.16
C THR A 174 19.89 -5.27 7.89
N ASP A 175 19.39 -4.12 8.34
CA ASP A 175 20.10 -2.85 8.22
C ASP A 175 21.27 -2.74 9.23
N LEU A 176 22.12 -1.72 9.05
CA LEU A 176 23.28 -1.49 9.93
C LEU A 176 22.89 -1.20 11.38
N GLY A 177 21.66 -0.74 11.64
CA GLY A 177 21.10 -0.53 12.96
C GLY A 177 20.53 -1.81 13.59
N GLY A 178 20.53 -2.94 12.87
CA GLY A 178 19.96 -4.21 13.32
C GLY A 178 18.45 -4.34 13.09
N GLY A 179 17.82 -3.38 12.40
CA GLY A 179 16.43 -3.48 11.97
C GLY A 179 16.28 -4.52 10.87
N VAL A 180 15.17 -5.25 10.86
CA VAL A 180 14.93 -6.36 9.95
C VAL A 180 13.75 -6.05 9.04
N THR A 181 13.97 -6.06 7.73
CA THR A 181 12.93 -5.93 6.70
C THR A 181 12.72 -7.26 5.99
N LYS A 182 11.48 -7.76 6.00
CA LYS A 182 11.04 -8.97 5.28
C LYS A 182 10.08 -8.59 4.17
N TYR A 183 10.26 -9.21 3.01
CA TYR A 183 9.37 -9.06 1.86
C TYR A 183 8.68 -10.37 1.57
N TYR A 184 7.38 -10.33 1.34
CA TYR A 184 6.55 -11.47 1.01
C TYR A 184 5.74 -11.17 -0.25
N SER A 185 5.53 -12.15 -1.12
CA SER A 185 4.47 -12.05 -2.12
C SER A 185 3.11 -12.13 -1.42
N VAL A 186 2.13 -11.34 -1.85
CA VAL A 186 0.74 -11.48 -1.41
C VAL A 186 -0.15 -11.92 -2.57
N ASN A 187 -1.10 -12.81 -2.28
CA ASN A 187 -2.14 -13.24 -3.20
C ASN A 187 -3.49 -13.15 -2.50
N GLY A 188 -4.57 -13.07 -3.28
CA GLY A 188 -5.91 -13.08 -2.69
C GLY A 188 -6.98 -12.55 -3.62
N SER A 189 -7.94 -11.83 -3.05
CA SER A 189 -9.03 -11.22 -3.80
C SER A 189 -9.25 -9.77 -3.42
N THR A 190 -9.81 -9.02 -4.37
CA THR A 190 -10.41 -7.72 -4.13
C THR A 190 -11.85 -7.76 -4.61
N THR A 191 -12.76 -7.11 -3.90
CA THR A 191 -14.12 -6.87 -4.35
C THR A 191 -14.39 -5.39 -4.31
N GLY A 192 -15.03 -4.85 -5.35
CA GLY A 192 -15.43 -3.46 -5.39
C GLY A 192 -16.56 -3.18 -6.38
N PRO A 193 -17.14 -1.97 -6.34
CA PRO A 193 -18.23 -1.55 -7.22
C PRO A 193 -17.75 -1.30 -8.65
N PHE A 194 -18.37 -1.91 -9.64
CA PHE A 194 -18.17 -1.57 -11.05
C PHE A 194 -19.50 -1.63 -11.80
N ASN A 195 -19.87 -0.55 -12.49
CA ASN A 195 -21.15 -0.39 -13.18
C ASN A 195 -22.37 -0.79 -12.33
N GLY A 196 -22.41 -0.32 -11.07
CA GLY A 196 -23.53 -0.56 -10.16
C GLY A 196 -23.60 -1.98 -9.57
N SER A 197 -22.58 -2.81 -9.80
CA SER A 197 -22.52 -4.19 -9.29
C SER A 197 -21.21 -4.48 -8.57
N ALA A 198 -21.22 -5.40 -7.60
CA ALA A 198 -19.99 -5.87 -6.99
C ALA A 198 -19.24 -6.77 -7.98
N LYS A 199 -17.94 -6.53 -8.12
CA LYS A 199 -17.04 -7.33 -8.94
C LYS A 199 -15.84 -7.75 -8.15
N THR A 200 -15.48 -9.02 -8.29
CA THR A 200 -14.32 -9.61 -7.62
C THR A 200 -13.19 -9.80 -8.62
N GLY A 201 -11.99 -9.41 -8.22
CA GLY A 201 -10.75 -9.62 -8.94
C GLY A 201 -9.76 -10.46 -8.13
N ILE A 202 -8.74 -10.97 -8.82
CA ILE A 202 -7.62 -11.68 -8.20
C ILE A 202 -6.56 -10.67 -7.81
N VAL A 203 -5.91 -10.88 -6.67
CA VAL A 203 -4.84 -10.01 -6.19
C VAL A 203 -3.47 -10.67 -6.33
N ALA A 204 -2.49 -9.87 -6.75
CA ALA A 204 -1.08 -10.16 -6.62
C ALA A 204 -0.35 -8.91 -6.09
N GLY A 205 0.70 -9.07 -5.30
CA GLY A 205 1.43 -7.94 -4.75
C GLY A 205 2.62 -8.31 -3.88
N VAL A 206 3.12 -7.31 -3.16
CA VAL A 206 4.23 -7.45 -2.20
C VAL A 206 3.84 -6.85 -0.85
N PHE A 207 4.09 -7.59 0.22
CA PHE A 207 4.01 -7.13 1.60
C PHE A 207 5.42 -6.96 2.18
N GLN A 208 5.68 -5.81 2.78
CA GLN A 208 6.90 -5.47 3.48
C GLN A 208 6.61 -5.34 4.97
N LEU A 209 7.35 -6.07 5.78
CA LEU A 209 7.32 -5.99 7.23
C LEU A 209 8.70 -5.55 7.74
N TYR A 210 8.75 -4.41 8.42
CA TYR A 210 9.91 -3.93 9.13
C TYR A 210 9.72 -4.10 10.64
N GLN A 211 10.77 -4.58 11.30
CA GLN A 211 10.86 -4.66 12.74
C GLN A 211 12.12 -3.92 13.21
N ALA A 212 11.93 -2.96 14.12
CA ALA A 212 13.04 -2.24 14.74
C ALA A 212 13.91 -3.18 15.60
N PRO A 213 15.20 -2.87 15.80
CA PRO A 213 16.05 -3.62 16.72
C PRO A 213 15.50 -3.57 18.15
N THR A 214 15.59 -4.69 18.87
CA THR A 214 15.09 -4.83 20.25
C THR A 214 15.81 -3.96 21.28
N ASN A 215 16.94 -3.36 20.93
CA ASN A 215 17.78 -2.56 21.81
C ASN A 215 17.86 -1.10 21.33
N GLN A 216 16.73 -0.39 21.36
CA GLN A 216 16.73 1.08 21.33
C GLN A 216 17.01 1.57 22.75
N SER A 217 18.26 1.46 23.21
CA SER A 217 18.66 2.06 24.50
C SER A 217 18.74 3.57 24.35
N THR A 218 17.90 4.27 25.12
CA THR A 218 18.01 5.72 25.40
C THR A 218 19.34 6.09 26.02
#